data_AF-A0A835PU07-F1
#
_entry.id   AF-A0A835PU07-F1
#
_cell.length_a   1.000
_cell.length_b   1.000
_cell.length_c   1.000
_cell.angle_alpha   90.00
_cell.angle_beta   90.00
_cell.angle_gamma   90.00
#
_symmetry.space_group_name_H-M   'P 1'
#
loop_
_entity.id
_entity.type
_entity.pdbx_description
1 polymer ?
#
loop_
_entity_poly.entity_id
_entity_poly.type
_entity_poly.pdbx_seq_one_letter_code
_entity_poly.pdbx_strand_id
1 'polypeptide(L)'
;MVAIDEEVKSEVRTGLSNLIATFEAELSLIPLGYKHSPEVAEQSVLQSLSDLDWMCGVLTKMEMLKDFVTSWSEISDKVLAVLQEDNCYLGLWSVKVKVIELVGKAFDAIGFGNVVLPTHSRLHFLKKWLPYLRDIKPLLDAKSDKDESFTHRLDGDLCQNIEGAIVSLVLTLPSCDQADILGDWIQRTEQLKFPNLSEAFEVWCYRTKSANRRNMVELSDAGNPTLSL
;
A
#
# COMPACT_ATOMS: atom_id res chain seq x y z
N MET A 1 15.27 -19.15 -30.20
CA MET A 1 13.87 -18.80 -29.86
C MET A 1 13.83 -18.18 -28.48
N VAL A 2 14.39 -16.95 -28.34
CA VAL A 2 14.49 -16.19 -27.06
C VAL A 2 14.25 -14.69 -27.25
N ALA A 3 14.34 -14.16 -28.48
CA ALA A 3 14.12 -12.72 -28.74
C ALA A 3 12.65 -12.28 -28.67
N ILE A 4 11.69 -13.20 -28.90
CA ILE A 4 10.25 -12.89 -28.95
C ILE A 4 9.72 -12.52 -27.55
N ASP A 5 10.33 -13.01 -26.47
CA ASP A 5 9.85 -12.76 -25.09
C ASP A 5 10.24 -11.34 -24.60
N GLU A 6 11.46 -10.87 -24.90
CA GLU A 6 11.91 -9.54 -24.46
C GLU A 6 11.28 -8.39 -25.25
N GLU A 7 10.99 -8.60 -26.54
CA GLU A 7 10.25 -7.63 -27.35
C GLU A 7 8.82 -7.45 -26.80
N VAL A 8 8.13 -8.55 -26.47
CA VAL A 8 6.79 -8.50 -25.89
C VAL A 8 6.81 -7.84 -24.51
N LYS A 9 7.77 -8.18 -23.63
CA LYS A 9 7.94 -7.50 -22.34
C LYS A 9 8.24 -6.00 -22.51
N SER A 10 9.04 -5.63 -23.50
CA SER A 10 9.30 -4.22 -23.82
C SER A 10 8.01 -3.49 -24.21
N GLU A 11 7.20 -4.08 -25.08
CA GLU A 11 5.93 -3.49 -25.51
C GLU A 11 4.94 -3.35 -24.33
N VAL A 12 4.88 -4.35 -23.46
CA VAL A 12 4.06 -4.30 -22.23
C VAL A 12 4.51 -3.19 -21.28
N ARG A 13 5.83 -2.96 -21.12
CA ARG A 13 6.36 -1.82 -20.35
C ARG A 13 5.98 -0.48 -20.97
N THR A 14 6.06 -0.36 -22.30
CA THR A 14 5.60 0.84 -23.01
C THR A 14 4.11 1.06 -22.78
N GLY A 15 3.29 0.01 -22.89
CA GLY A 15 1.87 0.05 -22.61
C GLY A 15 1.55 0.53 -21.19
N LEU A 16 2.20 -0.06 -20.17
CA LEU A 16 2.06 0.37 -18.78
C LEU A 16 2.45 1.85 -18.60
N SER A 17 3.57 2.27 -19.18
CA SER A 17 4.04 3.65 -19.09
C SER A 17 3.04 4.64 -19.69
N ASN A 18 2.44 4.28 -20.83
CA ASN A 18 1.41 5.10 -21.48
C ASN A 18 0.12 5.17 -20.66
N LEU A 19 -0.31 4.06 -20.04
CA LEU A 19 -1.47 4.05 -19.15
C LEU A 19 -1.25 4.93 -17.92
N ILE A 20 -0.05 4.86 -17.31
CA ILE A 20 0.30 5.71 -16.17
C ILE A 20 0.35 7.18 -16.57
N ALA A 21 0.97 7.51 -17.70
CA ALA A 21 1.01 8.88 -18.19
C ALA A 21 -0.39 9.45 -18.48
N THR A 22 -1.27 8.63 -19.06
CA THR A 22 -2.69 8.99 -19.29
C THR A 22 -3.40 9.25 -17.96
N PHE A 23 -3.27 8.33 -17.00
CA PHE A 23 -3.84 8.48 -15.67
C PHE A 23 -3.34 9.75 -14.97
N GLU A 24 -2.03 10.03 -14.97
CA GLU A 24 -1.48 11.24 -14.36
C GLU A 24 -2.01 12.51 -15.02
N ALA A 25 -2.15 12.53 -16.35
CA ALA A 25 -2.67 13.66 -17.09
C ALA A 25 -4.15 13.92 -16.72
N GLU A 26 -4.97 12.88 -16.70
CA GLU A 26 -6.39 12.99 -16.31
C GLU A 26 -6.56 13.38 -14.85
N LEU A 27 -5.76 12.78 -13.96
CA LEU A 27 -5.77 13.11 -12.53
C LEU A 27 -5.39 14.58 -12.28
N SER A 28 -4.41 15.09 -13.03
CA SER A 28 -3.99 16.50 -12.94
C SER A 28 -5.06 17.48 -13.43
N LEU A 29 -5.99 17.03 -14.28
CA LEU A 29 -7.11 17.82 -14.77
C LEU A 29 -8.31 17.80 -13.83
N ILE A 30 -8.40 16.85 -12.89
CA ILE A 30 -9.52 16.73 -11.95
C ILE A 30 -9.82 18.04 -11.23
N PRO A 31 -8.87 18.76 -10.60
CA PRO A 31 -9.22 19.94 -9.80
C PRO A 31 -9.90 21.05 -10.63
N LEU A 32 -9.56 21.13 -11.93
CA LEU A 32 -10.18 22.03 -12.88
C LEU A 32 -11.52 21.49 -13.40
N GLY A 33 -11.53 20.22 -13.83
CA GLY A 33 -12.70 19.55 -14.41
C GLY A 33 -13.84 19.36 -13.41
N TYR A 34 -13.51 19.07 -12.15
CA TYR A 34 -14.47 18.86 -11.07
C TYR A 34 -15.33 20.10 -10.79
N LYS A 35 -14.81 21.31 -11.02
CA LYS A 35 -15.60 22.55 -10.86
C LYS A 35 -16.65 22.75 -11.95
N HIS A 36 -16.46 22.14 -13.13
CA HIS A 36 -17.29 22.38 -14.31
C HIS A 36 -18.18 21.18 -14.66
N SER A 37 -17.65 19.97 -14.56
CA SER A 37 -18.37 18.72 -14.80
C SER A 37 -17.75 17.58 -13.96
N PRO A 38 -18.16 17.45 -12.68
CA PRO A 38 -17.65 16.42 -11.77
C PRO A 38 -17.73 15.00 -12.34
N GLU A 39 -18.88 14.64 -12.91
CA GLU A 39 -19.18 13.29 -13.38
C GLU A 39 -18.28 12.87 -14.54
N VAL A 40 -18.08 13.76 -15.53
CA VAL A 40 -17.24 13.48 -16.70
C VAL A 40 -15.76 13.39 -16.31
N ALA A 41 -15.31 14.30 -15.44
CA ALA A 41 -13.93 14.29 -14.95
C ALA A 41 -13.63 13.06 -14.09
N GLU A 42 -14.58 12.62 -13.26
CA GLU A 42 -14.44 11.40 -12.45
C GLU A 42 -14.46 10.15 -13.35
N GLN A 43 -15.31 10.12 -14.38
CA GLN A 43 -15.44 8.98 -15.29
C GLN A 43 -14.18 8.70 -16.10
N SER A 44 -13.50 9.73 -16.63
CA SER A 44 -12.25 9.51 -17.38
C SER A 44 -11.19 8.86 -16.50
N VAL A 45 -11.01 9.39 -15.28
CA VAL A 45 -10.01 8.89 -14.34
C VAL A 45 -10.34 7.47 -13.89
N LEU A 46 -11.62 7.16 -13.65
CA LEU A 46 -12.06 5.79 -13.38
C LEU A 46 -11.75 4.82 -14.51
N GLN A 47 -11.89 5.25 -15.76
CA GLN A 47 -11.54 4.43 -16.91
C GLN A 47 -10.04 4.13 -16.92
N SER A 48 -9.19 5.16 -16.77
CA SER A 48 -7.74 4.98 -16.68
C SER A 48 -7.33 4.06 -15.53
N LEU A 49 -7.98 4.18 -14.36
CA LEU A 49 -7.73 3.28 -13.22
C LEU A 49 -8.17 1.84 -13.52
N SER A 50 -9.26 1.66 -14.27
CA SER A 50 -9.74 0.33 -14.69
C SER A 50 -8.80 -0.30 -15.73
N ASP A 51 -8.23 0.50 -16.62
CA ASP A 51 -7.23 0.05 -17.59
C ASP A 51 -5.92 -0.37 -16.90
N LEU A 52 -5.48 0.39 -15.88
CA LEU A 52 -4.36 0.01 -15.02
C LEU A 52 -4.65 -1.27 -14.23
N ASP A 53 -5.87 -1.42 -13.73
CA ASP A 53 -6.32 -2.60 -12.99
C ASP A 53 -6.28 -3.87 -13.85
N TRP A 54 -6.73 -3.74 -15.10
CA TRP A 54 -6.62 -4.77 -16.12
C TRP A 54 -5.16 -5.08 -16.47
N MET A 55 -4.33 -4.04 -16.65
CA MET A 55 -2.91 -4.18 -16.94
C MET A 55 -2.18 -4.92 -15.81
N CYS A 56 -2.54 -4.70 -14.54
CA CYS A 56 -2.01 -5.49 -13.43
C CYS A 56 -2.26 -6.99 -13.63
N GLY A 57 -3.43 -7.38 -14.14
CA GLY A 57 -3.74 -8.78 -14.45
C GLY A 57 -2.89 -9.36 -15.58
N VAL A 58 -2.51 -8.55 -16.57
CA VAL A 58 -1.55 -8.93 -17.63
C VAL A 58 -0.15 -9.09 -17.03
N LEU A 59 0.31 -8.10 -16.27
CA LEU A 59 1.63 -8.10 -15.64
C LEU A 59 1.82 -9.27 -14.67
N THR A 60 0.80 -9.66 -13.91
CA THR A 60 0.85 -10.85 -13.05
C THR A 60 1.15 -12.11 -13.85
N LYS A 61 0.47 -12.32 -14.97
CA LYS A 61 0.66 -13.50 -15.82
C LYS A 61 2.02 -13.52 -16.52
N MET A 62 2.65 -12.36 -16.64
CA MET A 62 3.97 -12.18 -17.26
C MET A 62 5.11 -12.05 -16.24
N GLU A 63 4.83 -12.16 -14.94
CA GLU A 63 5.81 -11.96 -13.86
C GLU A 63 6.46 -10.56 -13.87
N MET A 64 5.70 -9.55 -14.30
CA MET A 64 6.15 -8.16 -14.49
C MET A 64 5.49 -7.16 -13.52
N LEU A 65 4.83 -7.64 -12.45
CA LEU A 65 4.20 -6.75 -11.45
C LEU A 65 5.17 -5.76 -10.82
N LYS A 66 6.48 -6.05 -10.84
CA LYS A 66 7.52 -5.13 -10.38
C LYS A 66 7.50 -3.79 -11.15
N ASP A 67 7.24 -3.82 -12.44
CA ASP A 67 7.17 -2.61 -13.26
C ASP A 67 5.99 -1.73 -12.82
N PHE A 68 4.84 -2.32 -12.53
CA PHE A 68 3.69 -1.60 -11.96
C PHE A 68 4.00 -1.03 -10.58
N VAL A 69 4.50 -1.85 -9.64
CA VAL A 69 4.81 -1.41 -8.28
C VAL A 69 5.80 -0.25 -8.27
N THR A 70 6.84 -0.32 -9.12
CA THR A 70 7.86 0.73 -9.24
C THR A 70 7.22 2.03 -9.75
N SER A 71 6.51 1.95 -10.88
CA SER A 71 5.89 3.11 -11.50
C SER A 71 4.81 3.73 -10.60
N TRP A 72 4.00 2.90 -9.93
CA TRP A 72 2.99 3.35 -8.97
C TRP A 72 3.63 4.05 -7.76
N SER A 73 4.75 3.53 -7.26
CA SER A 73 5.51 4.19 -6.19
C SER A 73 6.05 5.56 -6.60
N GLU A 74 6.44 5.73 -7.86
CA GLU A 74 6.96 7.00 -8.39
C GLU A 74 5.88 8.08 -8.48
N ILE A 75 4.65 7.71 -8.87
CA ILE A 75 3.55 8.66 -9.03
C ILE A 75 2.72 8.87 -7.76
N SER A 76 2.92 8.05 -6.71
CA SER A 76 2.12 8.05 -5.47
C SER A 76 1.97 9.43 -4.84
N ASP A 77 3.02 10.27 -4.86
CA ASP A 77 2.97 11.62 -4.29
C ASP A 77 2.01 12.55 -5.01
N LYS A 78 2.00 12.48 -6.34
CA LYS A 78 1.07 13.25 -7.16
C LYS A 78 -0.36 12.75 -6.96
N VAL A 79 -0.53 11.43 -6.84
CA VAL A 79 -1.85 10.83 -6.58
C VAL A 79 -2.41 11.30 -5.26
N LEU A 80 -1.64 11.18 -4.18
CA LEU A 80 -2.06 11.61 -2.85
C LEU A 80 -2.35 13.12 -2.80
N ALA A 81 -1.53 13.94 -3.46
CA ALA A 81 -1.74 15.39 -3.51
C ALA A 81 -3.12 15.76 -4.09
N VAL A 82 -3.56 15.10 -5.18
CA VAL A 82 -4.89 15.36 -5.78
C VAL A 82 -6.02 14.81 -4.91
N LEU A 83 -5.89 13.60 -4.38
CA LEU A 83 -6.95 12.98 -3.57
C LEU A 83 -7.20 13.67 -2.23
N GLN A 84 -6.18 14.36 -1.72
CA GLN A 84 -6.20 15.12 -0.48
C GLN A 84 -6.38 16.64 -0.70
N GLU A 85 -6.52 17.10 -1.95
CA GLU A 85 -6.78 18.52 -2.22
C GLU A 85 -8.17 18.92 -1.68
N ASP A 86 -8.28 20.09 -1.05
CA ASP A 86 -9.49 20.57 -0.38
C ASP A 86 -10.75 20.52 -1.27
N ASN A 87 -10.59 20.82 -2.57
CA ASN A 87 -11.68 20.79 -3.56
C ASN A 87 -12.22 19.37 -3.82
N CYS A 88 -11.40 18.36 -3.58
CA CYS A 88 -11.63 16.96 -3.91
C CYS A 88 -11.75 16.07 -2.66
N TYR A 89 -11.45 16.61 -1.48
CA TYR A 89 -11.37 15.87 -0.22
C TYR A 89 -12.70 15.20 0.16
N LEU A 90 -13.84 15.86 -0.05
CA LEU A 90 -15.18 15.34 0.26
C LEU A 90 -15.92 14.73 -0.96
N GLY A 91 -15.21 14.51 -2.06
CA GLY A 91 -15.74 13.97 -3.32
C GLY A 91 -14.90 12.78 -3.83
N LEU A 92 -15.08 12.48 -5.13
CA LEU A 92 -14.32 11.47 -5.87
C LEU A 92 -14.31 10.08 -5.23
N TRP A 93 -15.41 9.69 -4.59
CA TRP A 93 -15.46 8.49 -3.77
C TRP A 93 -15.17 7.23 -4.59
N SER A 94 -15.66 7.17 -5.82
CA SER A 94 -15.41 6.06 -6.73
C SER A 94 -13.93 5.96 -7.10
N VAL A 95 -13.29 7.09 -7.44
CA VAL A 95 -11.86 7.19 -7.74
C VAL A 95 -11.02 6.80 -6.53
N LYS A 96 -11.38 7.29 -5.32
CA LYS A 96 -10.67 6.97 -4.08
C LYS A 96 -10.71 5.47 -3.78
N VAL A 97 -11.87 4.83 -3.90
CA VAL A 97 -12.00 3.38 -3.72
C VAL A 97 -11.16 2.64 -4.77
N LYS A 98 -11.25 3.02 -6.04
CA LYS A 98 -10.50 2.37 -7.13
C LYS A 98 -8.98 2.53 -6.99
N VAL A 99 -8.50 3.68 -6.52
CA VAL A 99 -7.09 3.89 -6.17
C VAL A 99 -6.66 2.95 -5.04
N ILE A 100 -7.50 2.78 -4.01
CA ILE A 100 -7.19 1.88 -2.88
C ILE A 100 -7.11 0.42 -3.34
N GLU A 101 -7.94 -0.01 -4.30
CA GLU A 101 -7.81 -1.34 -4.92
C GLU A 101 -6.44 -1.55 -5.57
N LEU A 102 -5.97 -0.58 -6.38
CA LEU A 102 -4.65 -0.64 -7.02
C LEU A 102 -3.50 -0.61 -6.01
N VAL A 103 -3.62 0.22 -4.97
CA VAL A 103 -2.67 0.27 -3.85
C VAL A 103 -2.64 -1.06 -3.11
N GLY A 104 -3.80 -1.69 -2.92
CA GLY A 104 -3.92 -3.02 -2.34
C GLY A 104 -3.18 -4.07 -3.15
N LYS A 105 -3.35 -4.07 -4.48
CA LYS A 105 -2.57 -4.95 -5.38
C LYS A 105 -1.05 -4.73 -5.26
N ALA A 106 -0.61 -3.48 -5.13
CA ALA A 106 0.79 -3.17 -4.91
C ALA A 106 1.28 -3.69 -3.55
N PHE A 107 0.50 -3.50 -2.47
CA PHE A 107 0.80 -4.06 -1.16
C PHE A 107 0.85 -5.58 -1.19
N ASP A 108 -0.13 -6.26 -1.78
CA ASP A 108 -0.15 -7.72 -1.93
C ASP A 108 1.12 -8.22 -2.63
N ALA A 109 1.48 -7.55 -3.74
CA ALA A 109 2.66 -7.91 -4.51
C ALA A 109 3.95 -7.80 -3.67
N ILE A 110 4.09 -6.73 -2.90
CA ILE A 110 5.27 -6.50 -2.04
C ILE A 110 5.25 -7.41 -0.80
N GLY A 111 4.12 -7.44 -0.08
CA GLY A 111 3.95 -8.06 1.22
C GLY A 111 4.02 -9.58 1.17
N PHE A 112 3.45 -10.19 0.13
CA PHE A 112 3.51 -11.64 -0.06
C PHE A 112 4.71 -12.10 -0.91
N GLY A 113 5.62 -11.17 -1.27
CA GLY A 113 6.89 -11.51 -1.90
C GLY A 113 6.84 -11.81 -3.41
N ASN A 114 5.73 -11.51 -4.10
CA ASN A 114 5.65 -11.58 -5.56
C ASN A 114 6.58 -10.54 -6.23
N VAL A 115 6.83 -9.43 -5.56
CA VAL A 115 7.76 -8.38 -5.97
C VAL A 115 8.78 -8.14 -4.85
N VAL A 116 10.03 -8.48 -5.12
CA VAL A 116 11.14 -8.26 -4.19
C VAL A 116 11.71 -6.85 -4.38
N LEU A 117 11.54 -6.01 -3.36
CA LEU A 117 12.09 -4.66 -3.31
C LEU A 117 13.11 -4.51 -2.17
N PRO A 118 14.10 -3.60 -2.33
CA PRO A 118 14.98 -3.20 -1.23
C PRO A 118 14.17 -2.70 -0.03
N THR A 119 14.71 -2.88 1.18
CA THR A 119 14.07 -2.43 2.43
C THR A 119 13.62 -0.97 2.40
N HIS A 120 14.48 -0.06 1.92
CA HIS A 120 14.15 1.36 1.88
C HIS A 120 12.94 1.65 0.97
N SER A 121 12.80 0.93 -0.16
CA SER A 121 11.68 1.09 -1.08
C SER A 121 10.37 0.56 -0.47
N ARG A 122 10.42 -0.61 0.20
CA ARG A 122 9.26 -1.18 0.92
C ARG A 122 8.79 -0.23 2.03
N LEU A 123 9.73 0.27 2.83
CA LEU A 123 9.46 1.22 3.91
C LEU A 123 8.88 2.53 3.38
N HIS A 124 9.46 3.07 2.31
CA HIS A 124 8.99 4.29 1.67
C HIS A 124 7.55 4.13 1.18
N PHE A 125 7.26 3.06 0.43
CA PHE A 125 5.92 2.77 -0.07
C PHE A 125 4.88 2.68 1.06
N LEU A 126 5.21 1.92 2.12
CA LEU A 126 4.34 1.80 3.29
C LEU A 126 4.11 3.15 3.97
N LYS A 127 5.17 3.92 4.26
CA LYS A 127 5.07 5.22 4.95
C LYS A 127 4.27 6.26 4.14
N LYS A 128 4.27 6.15 2.82
CA LYS A 128 3.47 7.03 1.93
C LYS A 128 1.98 6.71 2.01
N TRP A 129 1.61 5.44 1.88
CA TRP A 129 0.20 5.05 1.74
C TRP A 129 -0.52 4.80 3.05
N LEU A 130 0.20 4.36 4.10
CA LEU A 130 -0.40 4.02 5.39
C LEU A 130 -1.19 5.17 6.03
N PRO A 131 -0.73 6.43 6.06
CA PRO A 131 -1.51 7.55 6.57
C PRO A 131 -2.82 7.76 5.79
N TYR A 132 -2.76 7.70 4.45
CA TYR A 132 -3.95 7.89 3.62
C TYR A 132 -5.00 6.81 3.86
N LEU A 133 -4.58 5.53 3.92
CA LEU A 133 -5.49 4.40 4.21
C LEU A 133 -6.19 4.55 5.55
N ARG A 134 -5.45 5.02 6.56
CA ARG A 134 -5.97 5.30 7.92
C ARG A 134 -7.02 6.40 7.93
N ASP A 135 -6.83 7.43 7.12
CA ASP A 135 -7.75 8.57 7.07
C ASP A 135 -9.00 8.25 6.23
N ILE A 136 -8.84 7.56 5.10
CA ILE A 136 -9.93 7.39 4.13
C ILE A 136 -10.99 6.36 4.55
N LYS A 137 -10.58 5.25 5.19
CA LYS A 137 -11.53 4.18 5.56
C LYS A 137 -12.60 4.67 6.54
N PRO A 138 -12.27 5.35 7.65
CA PRO A 138 -13.27 5.92 8.54
C PRO A 138 -14.19 6.93 7.85
N LEU A 139 -13.69 7.69 6.88
CA LEU A 139 -14.50 8.65 6.11
C LEU A 139 -15.53 7.94 5.22
N LEU A 140 -15.13 6.86 4.54
CA LEU A 140 -16.02 6.04 3.72
C LEU A 140 -17.10 5.37 4.59
N ASP A 141 -16.70 4.81 5.73
CA ASP A 141 -17.62 4.17 6.68
C ASP A 141 -18.63 5.18 7.23
N ALA A 142 -18.16 6.32 7.74
CA ALA A 142 -19.02 7.37 8.28
C ALA A 142 -19.98 7.95 7.24
N LYS A 143 -19.62 7.90 5.94
CA LYS A 143 -20.51 8.33 4.85
C LYS A 143 -21.53 7.26 4.52
N SER A 144 -21.12 5.99 4.45
CA SER A 144 -22.02 4.85 4.28
C SER A 144 -23.04 4.72 5.41
N ASP A 145 -22.65 5.03 6.65
CA ASP A 145 -23.54 4.97 7.81
C ASP A 145 -24.60 6.10 7.80
N LYS A 146 -24.31 7.23 7.17
CA LYS A 146 -25.21 8.40 7.11
C LYS A 146 -26.13 8.39 5.90
N ASP A 147 -25.70 7.77 4.80
CA ASP A 147 -26.39 7.77 3.52
C ASP A 147 -26.47 6.34 2.98
N GLU A 148 -27.64 5.70 3.14
CA GLU A 148 -27.88 4.34 2.65
C GLU A 148 -27.75 4.22 1.12
N SER A 149 -27.83 5.34 0.38
CA SER A 149 -27.62 5.36 -1.08
C SER A 149 -26.15 5.42 -1.48
N PHE A 150 -25.24 5.62 -0.52
CA PHE A 150 -23.81 5.67 -0.76
C PHE A 150 -23.23 4.26 -0.95
N THR A 151 -22.81 3.97 -2.18
CA THR A 151 -22.34 2.63 -2.58
C THR A 151 -20.82 2.45 -2.53
N HIS A 152 -20.06 3.51 -2.32
CA HIS A 152 -18.59 3.51 -2.40
C HIS A 152 -17.99 3.09 -1.06
N ARG A 153 -17.79 1.79 -0.87
CA ARG A 153 -17.18 1.25 0.36
C ARG A 153 -16.02 0.33 0.00
N LEU A 154 -15.03 0.27 0.89
CA LEU A 154 -14.06 -0.82 0.83
C LEU A 154 -14.75 -2.07 1.38
N ASP A 155 -14.84 -3.12 0.56
CA ASP A 155 -15.37 -4.39 1.03
C ASP A 155 -14.44 -5.04 2.07
N GLY A 156 -14.99 -5.99 2.82
CA GLY A 156 -14.27 -6.65 3.91
C GLY A 156 -13.07 -7.46 3.43
N ASP A 157 -13.17 -8.08 2.25
CA ASP A 157 -12.11 -8.93 1.69
C ASP A 157 -10.93 -8.06 1.25
N LEU A 158 -11.20 -6.94 0.57
CA LEU A 158 -10.20 -5.93 0.21
C LEU A 158 -9.49 -5.38 1.45
N CYS A 159 -10.24 -5.06 2.51
CA CYS A 159 -9.63 -4.58 3.76
C CYS A 159 -8.70 -5.63 4.38
N GLN A 160 -9.16 -6.88 4.49
CA GLN A 160 -8.37 -7.98 5.06
C GLN A 160 -7.11 -8.28 4.22
N ASN A 161 -7.21 -8.23 2.89
CA ASN A 161 -6.06 -8.42 2.01
C ASN A 161 -5.01 -7.34 2.22
N ILE A 162 -5.41 -6.06 2.22
CA ILE A 162 -4.51 -4.93 2.49
C ILE A 162 -3.85 -5.07 3.86
N GLU A 163 -4.62 -5.42 4.90
CA GLU A 163 -4.10 -5.65 6.26
C GLU A 163 -3.06 -6.77 6.29
N GLY A 164 -3.38 -7.94 5.75
CA GLY A 164 -2.48 -9.09 5.72
C GLY A 164 -1.19 -8.82 4.93
N ALA A 165 -1.30 -8.09 3.83
CA ALA A 165 -0.15 -7.68 3.02
C ALA A 165 0.74 -6.68 3.77
N ILE A 166 0.15 -5.68 4.44
CA ILE A 166 0.92 -4.72 5.25
C ILE A 166 1.57 -5.43 6.45
N VAL A 167 0.85 -6.32 7.14
CA VAL A 167 1.42 -7.13 8.25
C VAL A 167 2.62 -7.93 7.76
N SER A 168 2.49 -8.64 6.64
CA SER A 168 3.59 -9.41 6.05
C SER A 168 4.77 -8.52 5.65
N LEU A 169 4.50 -7.36 5.05
CA LEU A 169 5.52 -6.37 4.70
C LEU A 169 6.26 -5.89 5.96
N VAL A 170 5.55 -5.45 7.00
CA VAL A 170 6.13 -4.95 8.26
C VAL A 170 7.02 -6.01 8.88
N LEU A 171 6.56 -7.26 8.98
CA LEU A 171 7.30 -8.36 9.62
C LEU A 171 8.60 -8.74 8.91
N THR A 172 8.79 -8.29 7.66
CA THR A 172 10.01 -8.50 6.85
C THR A 172 10.92 -7.27 6.81
N LEU A 173 10.60 -6.19 7.53
CA LEU A 173 11.49 -5.04 7.70
C LEU A 173 12.53 -5.28 8.82
N PRO A 174 13.64 -4.53 8.87
CA PRO A 174 14.52 -4.50 10.03
C PRO A 174 13.79 -4.12 11.32
N SER A 175 14.28 -4.61 12.47
CA SER A 175 13.62 -4.40 13.77
C SER A 175 13.46 -2.93 14.15
N CYS A 176 14.41 -2.06 13.78
CA CYS A 176 14.31 -0.62 14.03
C CYS A 176 13.12 -0.01 13.26
N ASP A 177 12.99 -0.33 11.97
CA ASP A 177 11.89 0.14 11.14
C ASP A 177 10.53 -0.40 11.63
N GLN A 178 10.49 -1.66 12.08
CA GLN A 178 9.31 -2.25 12.71
C GLN A 178 8.91 -1.46 13.98
N ALA A 179 9.87 -1.17 14.85
CA ALA A 179 9.64 -0.42 16.08
C ALA A 179 9.07 0.98 15.80
N ASP A 180 9.60 1.68 14.80
CA ASP A 180 9.12 3.01 14.39
C ASP A 180 7.66 2.95 13.92
N ILE A 181 7.33 2.02 13.00
CA ILE A 181 5.97 1.87 12.46
C ILE A 181 4.97 1.50 13.56
N LEU A 182 5.37 0.59 14.46
CA LEU A 182 4.53 0.15 15.57
C LEU A 182 4.35 1.26 16.61
N GLY A 183 5.39 2.05 16.87
CA GLY A 183 5.31 3.24 17.71
C GLY A 183 4.29 4.26 17.17
N ASP A 184 4.36 4.56 15.87
CA ASP A 184 3.41 5.45 15.19
C ASP A 184 1.97 4.89 15.20
N TRP A 185 1.81 3.56 15.11
CA TRP A 185 0.51 2.92 15.19
C TRP A 185 -0.10 3.03 16.60
N ILE A 186 0.69 2.77 17.65
CA ILE A 186 0.24 2.86 19.05
C ILE A 186 -0.24 4.27 19.40
N GLN A 187 0.51 5.30 18.99
CA GLN A 187 0.16 6.70 19.25
C GLN A 187 -1.21 7.10 18.68
N ARG A 188 -1.71 6.37 17.69
CA ARG A 188 -2.95 6.67 16.98
C ARG A 188 -4.04 5.62 17.16
N THR A 189 -3.82 4.59 17.99
CA THR A 189 -4.69 3.40 18.06
C THR A 189 -6.10 3.70 18.57
N GLU A 190 -6.28 4.71 19.43
CA GLU A 190 -7.62 5.10 19.91
C GLU A 190 -8.55 5.62 18.79
N GLN A 191 -7.98 6.03 17.64
CA GLN A 191 -8.71 6.59 16.50
C GLN A 191 -8.70 5.68 15.26
N LEU A 192 -7.84 4.66 15.21
CA LEU A 192 -7.55 3.91 13.98
C LEU A 192 -7.97 2.44 14.09
N LYS A 193 -8.99 2.06 13.30
CA LYS A 193 -9.43 0.66 13.15
C LYS A 193 -8.80 -0.05 11.96
N PHE A 194 -8.31 0.70 10.98
CA PHE A 194 -7.79 0.19 9.72
C PHE A 194 -6.53 0.97 9.27
N PRO A 195 -5.52 0.31 8.70
CA PRO A 195 -5.29 -1.13 8.74
C PRO A 195 -4.99 -1.60 10.18
N ASN A 196 -5.55 -2.74 10.58
CA ASN A 196 -5.23 -3.37 11.86
C ASN A 196 -3.83 -4.02 11.83
N LEU A 197 -2.89 -3.49 12.62
CA LEU A 197 -1.51 -3.99 12.70
C LEU A 197 -1.21 -4.80 13.96
N SER A 198 -2.25 -5.19 14.72
CA SER A 198 -2.09 -5.90 16.00
C SER A 198 -1.30 -7.20 15.85
N GLU A 199 -1.55 -7.97 14.78
CA GLU A 199 -0.81 -9.20 14.51
C GLU A 199 0.69 -8.94 14.33
N ALA A 200 1.06 -7.93 13.52
CA ALA A 200 2.45 -7.55 13.31
C ALA A 200 3.11 -7.14 14.63
N PHE A 201 2.39 -6.37 15.47
CA PHE A 201 2.85 -5.95 16.79
C PHE A 201 3.09 -7.13 17.73
N GLU A 202 2.15 -8.07 17.80
CA GLU A 202 2.25 -9.27 18.66
C GLU A 202 3.45 -10.14 18.27
N VAL A 203 3.62 -10.40 16.97
CA VAL A 203 4.75 -11.18 16.45
C VAL A 203 6.08 -10.48 16.71
N TRP A 204 6.16 -9.16 16.48
CA TRP A 204 7.38 -8.39 16.79
C TRP A 204 7.71 -8.41 18.28
N CYS A 205 6.72 -8.22 19.15
CA CYS A 205 6.89 -8.31 20.59
C CYS A 205 7.38 -9.69 21.03
N TYR A 206 6.79 -10.76 20.49
CA TYR A 206 7.23 -12.13 20.78
C TYR A 206 8.68 -12.37 20.35
N ARG A 207 9.05 -11.99 19.12
CA ARG A 207 10.42 -12.13 18.59
C ARG A 207 11.43 -11.36 19.44
N THR A 208 11.11 -10.12 19.81
CA THR A 208 11.97 -9.26 20.62
C THR A 208 12.14 -9.78 22.05
N LYS A 209 11.04 -10.20 22.70
CA LYS A 209 11.10 -10.83 24.04
C LYS A 209 11.93 -12.11 24.01
N SER A 210 11.77 -12.94 22.98
CA SER A 210 12.49 -14.21 22.83
C SER A 210 13.98 -14.00 22.55
N ALA A 211 14.35 -12.98 21.78
CA ALA A 211 15.75 -12.58 21.59
C ALA A 211 16.39 -12.09 22.90
N ASN A 212 15.70 -11.22 23.64
CA ASN A 212 16.23 -10.72 24.92
C ASN A 212 16.47 -11.85 25.94
N ARG A 213 15.57 -12.83 26.03
CA ARG A 213 15.77 -14.00 26.91
C ARG A 213 17.03 -14.79 26.54
N ARG A 214 17.30 -15.01 25.25
CA ARG A 214 18.50 -15.71 24.79
C ARG A 214 19.77 -14.91 25.12
N ASN A 215 19.76 -13.61 24.85
CA ASN A 215 20.89 -12.73 25.19
C ASN A 215 21.20 -12.75 26.69
N MET A 216 20.18 -12.75 27.55
CA MET A 216 20.36 -12.82 29.01
C MET A 216 20.99 -14.14 29.47
N VAL A 217 20.61 -15.27 28.84
CA VAL A 217 21.20 -16.59 29.13
C VAL A 217 22.67 -16.63 28.71
N GLU A 218 23.00 -16.13 27.52
CA GLU A 218 24.38 -16.07 27.03
C GLU A 218 25.29 -15.18 27.91
N LEU A 219 24.77 -14.04 28.38
CA LEU A 219 25.47 -13.16 29.31
C LEU A 219 25.68 -13.83 30.68
N SER A 220 24.74 -14.63 31.17
CA SER A 220 24.90 -15.37 32.42
C SER A 220 25.91 -16.52 32.31
N ASP A 221 26.01 -17.17 31.15
CA ASP A 221 26.99 -18.22 30.90
C ASP A 221 28.41 -17.65 30.70
N ALA A 222 28.56 -16.49 30.05
CA ALA A 222 29.84 -15.80 29.89
C ALA A 222 30.40 -15.21 31.20
N GLY A 223 29.55 -15.00 32.21
CA GLY A 223 29.91 -14.49 33.54
C GLY A 223 30.40 -15.57 34.52
N ASN A 224 30.31 -16.85 34.17
CA ASN A 224 30.87 -17.96 34.95
C ASN A 224 32.16 -18.46 34.28
N PRO A 225 33.34 -17.87 34.58
CA PRO A 225 34.58 -18.53 34.26
C PRO A 225 34.65 -19.77 35.14
N THR A 226 34.52 -20.94 34.53
CA THR A 226 34.75 -22.23 35.17
C THR A 226 36.14 -22.19 35.81
N LEU A 227 36.18 -22.06 37.14
CA LEU A 227 37.34 -22.38 37.97
C LEU A 227 37.61 -23.87 37.80
N SER A 228 38.44 -24.22 36.82
CA SER A 228 39.06 -25.54 36.75
C SER A 228 40.21 -25.57 37.76
N LEU A 229 39.97 -26.24 38.89
CA LEU A 229 40.97 -26.71 39.85
C LEU A 229 41.77 -27.87 39.26
#